data_AF-A0A2A9NWV8-F1
#
_entry.id   AF-A0A2A9NWV8-F1
#
_cell.length_a   1.000
_cell.length_b   1.000
_cell.length_c   1.000
_cell.angle_alpha   90.00
_cell.angle_beta   90.00
_cell.angle_gamma   90.00
#
_symmetry.space_group_name_H-M   'P 1'
#
loop_
_entity.id
_entity.type
_entity.pdbx_description
1 polymer ?
#
loop_
_entity_poly.entity_id
_entity_poly.type
_entity_poly.pdbx_seq_one_letter_code
_entity_poly.pdbx_strand_id
1 'polypeptide(L)'
;MESRSRQRDDVERAYLIQARAATEGAAQAMAAGLGLTILGHYTWPLFRRQTLAFKAFLVSACAIAGLTFGAENALLAHEAQRRREENLMRREARLDLARQGLVGTETEIARWKAARGL
;
A
#
# COMPACT_ATOMS: atom_id res chain seq x y z
N MET A 1 9.32 6.51 26.04
CA MET A 1 9.93 5.47 25.20
C MET A 1 8.89 4.68 24.40
N GLU A 2 7.71 4.42 24.95
CA GLU A 2 6.63 3.65 24.32
C GLU A 2 6.04 4.24 23.01
N SER A 3 5.97 5.57 22.87
CA SER A 3 5.48 6.20 21.63
C SER A 3 6.41 6.00 20.43
N ARG A 4 7.73 6.00 20.67
CA ARG A 4 8.74 5.77 19.62
C ARG A 4 8.76 4.31 19.16
N SER A 5 8.54 3.35 20.06
CA SER A 5 8.43 1.94 19.67
C SER A 5 7.16 1.69 18.86
N ARG A 6 6.01 2.21 19.30
CA ARG A 6 4.74 2.09 18.53
C ARG A 6 4.85 2.70 17.14
N GLN A 7 5.47 3.88 17.01
CA GLN A 7 5.70 4.51 15.70
C GLN A 7 6.60 3.65 14.80
N ARG A 8 7.65 3.05 15.36
CA ARG A 8 8.55 2.17 14.61
C ARG A 8 7.83 0.90 14.15
N ASP A 9 7.01 0.31 15.01
CA ASP A 9 6.24 -0.89 14.69
C ASP A 9 5.21 -0.62 13.58
N ASP A 10 4.56 0.55 13.60
CA ASP A 10 3.63 0.96 12.55
C ASP A 10 4.35 1.17 11.20
N VAL A 11 5.53 1.79 11.20
CA VAL A 11 6.36 1.95 9.99
C VAL A 11 6.82 0.60 9.44
N GLU A 12 7.27 -0.30 10.31
CA GLU A 12 7.71 -1.64 9.92
C GLU A 12 6.55 -2.44 9.29
N ARG A 13 5.34 -2.35 9.88
CA ARG A 13 4.15 -2.99 9.33
C ARG A 13 3.78 -2.43 7.96
N ALA A 14 3.78 -1.11 7.80
CA ALA A 14 3.51 -0.47 6.51
C ALA A 14 4.54 -0.90 5.46
N TYR A 15 5.82 -0.95 5.83
CA TYR A 15 6.89 -1.43 4.96
C TYR A 15 6.69 -2.89 4.53
N LEU A 16 6.36 -3.79 5.46
CA LEU A 16 6.14 -5.21 5.14
C LEU A 16 4.94 -5.41 4.20
N ILE A 17 3.84 -4.67 4.40
CA ILE A 17 2.68 -4.68 3.50
C ILE A 17 3.10 -4.21 2.10
N GLN A 18 3.81 -3.10 2.02
CA GLN A 18 4.29 -2.53 0.77
C GLN A 18 5.25 -3.47 0.04
N ALA A 19 6.26 -4.00 0.74
CA ALA A 19 7.27 -4.89 0.18
C ALA A 19 6.64 -6.19 -0.35
N ARG A 20 5.72 -6.78 0.41
CA ARG A 20 4.98 -7.97 -0.04
C ARG A 20 4.22 -7.68 -1.33
N ALA A 21 3.37 -6.65 -1.35
CA ALA A 21 2.59 -6.30 -2.53
C ALA A 21 3.48 -5.92 -3.73
N ALA A 22 4.62 -5.26 -3.48
CA ALA A 22 5.62 -4.96 -4.50
C ALA A 22 6.17 -6.24 -5.14
N THR A 23 6.59 -7.22 -4.32
CA THR A 23 7.12 -8.49 -4.84
C THR A 23 6.07 -9.30 -5.61
N GLU A 24 4.84 -9.36 -5.12
CA GLU A 24 3.72 -10.01 -5.81
C GLU A 24 3.42 -9.32 -7.15
N GLY A 25 3.32 -7.98 -7.16
CA GLY A 25 3.09 -7.19 -8.37
C GLY A 25 4.22 -7.33 -9.39
N ALA A 26 5.47 -7.33 -8.93
CA ALA A 26 6.64 -7.54 -9.78
C ALA A 26 6.59 -8.91 -10.47
N ALA A 27 6.32 -9.97 -9.71
CA ALA A 27 6.25 -11.33 -10.23
C ALA A 27 5.13 -11.49 -11.26
N GLN A 28 3.94 -10.94 -10.98
CA GLN A 28 2.80 -10.99 -11.91
C GLN A 28 3.08 -10.24 -13.21
N ALA A 29 3.59 -9.01 -13.12
CA ALA A 29 3.88 -8.20 -14.30
C ALA A 29 5.08 -8.75 -15.10
N MET A 30 6.09 -9.31 -14.43
CA MET A 30 7.19 -10.01 -15.08
C MET A 30 6.69 -11.23 -15.87
N ALA A 31 5.82 -12.04 -15.27
CA ALA A 31 5.23 -13.20 -15.95
C ALA A 31 4.41 -12.78 -17.17
N ALA A 32 3.61 -11.71 -17.06
CA ALA A 32 2.89 -11.13 -18.19
C ALA A 32 3.84 -10.62 -19.28
N GLY A 33 4.90 -9.88 -18.91
CA GLY A 33 5.91 -9.37 -19.84
C GLY A 33 6.69 -10.48 -20.56
N LEU A 34 7.02 -11.56 -19.85
CA LEU A 34 7.62 -12.76 -20.43
C LEU A 34 6.68 -13.42 -21.44
N GLY A 35 5.43 -13.64 -21.07
CA GLY A 35 4.42 -14.19 -21.96
C GLY A 35 4.25 -13.37 -23.24
N LEU A 36 4.13 -12.05 -23.11
CA LEU A 36 4.03 -11.13 -24.26
C LEU A 36 5.29 -11.15 -25.13
N THR A 37 6.47 -11.21 -24.51
CA THR A 37 7.75 -11.30 -25.24
C THR A 37 7.87 -12.60 -26.03
N ILE A 38 7.48 -13.74 -25.43
CA ILE A 38 7.47 -15.05 -26.10
C ILE A 38 6.48 -15.03 -27.26
N LEU A 39 5.24 -14.59 -27.02
CA LEU A 39 4.22 -14.49 -28.06
C LEU A 39 4.71 -13.60 -29.21
N GLY A 40 5.19 -12.40 -28.92
CA GLY A 40 5.71 -11.47 -29.92
C GLY A 40 6.88 -12.04 -30.72
N HIS A 41 7.74 -12.86 -30.09
CA HIS A 41 8.85 -13.51 -30.77
C HIS A 41 8.39 -14.49 -31.86
N TYR A 42 7.30 -15.23 -31.61
CA TYR A 42 6.80 -16.24 -32.53
C TYR A 42 5.76 -15.71 -33.52
N THR A 43 5.03 -14.66 -33.19
CA THR A 43 3.95 -14.13 -34.05
C THR A 43 4.38 -12.95 -34.93
N TRP A 44 5.37 -12.14 -34.51
CA TRP A 44 5.73 -10.91 -35.21
C TRP A 44 7.16 -10.93 -35.78
N PRO A 45 7.35 -10.93 -37.12
CA PRO A 45 8.68 -10.93 -37.75
C PRO A 45 9.59 -9.75 -37.36
N LEU A 46 9.05 -8.54 -37.12
CA LEU A 46 9.86 -7.39 -36.70
C LEU A 46 10.37 -7.53 -35.26
N PHE A 47 9.52 -8.01 -34.35
CA PHE A 47 9.90 -8.23 -32.96
C PHE A 47 10.88 -9.41 -32.81
N ARG A 48 10.70 -10.46 -33.63
CA ARG A 48 11.62 -11.60 -33.68
C ARG A 48 13.07 -11.17 -33.95
N ARG A 49 13.26 -10.21 -34.86
CA ARG A 49 14.57 -9.64 -35.26
C ARG A 49 15.24 -8.79 -34.18
N GLN A 50 14.52 -8.39 -33.13
CA GLN A 50 15.10 -7.61 -32.03
C GLN A 50 16.06 -8.46 -31.20
N THR A 51 17.05 -7.78 -30.61
CA THR A 51 18.10 -8.41 -29.80
C THR A 51 17.52 -9.04 -28.52
N LEU A 52 18.23 -10.04 -27.99
CA LEU A 52 17.86 -10.66 -26.72
C LEU A 52 17.93 -9.66 -25.55
N ALA A 53 18.94 -8.77 -25.56
CA ALA A 53 19.08 -7.72 -24.57
C ALA A 53 17.87 -6.78 -24.53
N PHE A 54 17.35 -6.37 -25.69
CA PHE A 54 16.15 -5.54 -25.76
C PHE A 54 14.91 -6.24 -25.19
N LYS A 55 14.75 -7.53 -25.49
CA LYS A 55 13.64 -8.34 -24.95
C LYS A 55 13.72 -8.50 -23.43
N ALA A 56 14.92 -8.75 -22.90
CA ALA A 56 15.16 -8.82 -21.46
C ALA A 56 14.86 -7.47 -20.78
N PHE A 57 15.24 -6.36 -21.42
CA PHE A 57 14.90 -5.01 -20.95
C PHE A 57 13.39 -4.78 -20.87
N LEU A 58 12.60 -5.24 -21.84
CA LEU A 58 11.14 -5.11 -21.79
C LEU A 58 10.54 -5.89 -20.61
N VAL A 59 11.02 -7.13 -20.40
CA VAL A 59 10.57 -7.97 -19.28
C VAL A 59 10.93 -7.32 -17.93
N SER A 60 12.13 -6.78 -17.79
CA SER A 60 12.54 -6.11 -16.56
C SER A 60 11.76 -4.82 -16.34
N ALA A 61 11.46 -4.05 -17.39
CA ALA A 61 10.59 -2.88 -17.31
C ALA A 61 9.18 -3.24 -16.82
N CYS A 62 8.60 -4.33 -17.32
CA CYS A 62 7.32 -4.85 -16.81
C CYS A 62 7.42 -5.23 -15.32
N ALA A 63 8.49 -5.92 -14.91
CA ALA A 63 8.69 -6.29 -13.51
C ALA A 63 8.79 -5.07 -12.59
N ILE A 64 9.57 -4.05 -12.98
CA ILE A 64 9.73 -2.79 -12.24
C ILE A 64 8.39 -2.05 -12.13
N ALA A 65 7.63 -1.99 -13.23
CA ALA A 65 6.30 -1.38 -13.21
C ALA A 65 5.35 -2.13 -12.25
N GLY A 66 5.33 -3.46 -12.30
CA GLY A 66 4.53 -4.27 -11.36
C GLY A 66 4.94 -4.05 -9.91
N LEU A 67 6.25 -3.92 -9.66
CA LEU A 67 6.81 -3.64 -8.34
C LEU A 67 6.29 -2.31 -7.79
N THR A 68 6.39 -1.23 -8.57
CA THR A 68 6.00 0.11 -8.13
C THR A 68 4.50 0.25 -7.95
N PHE A 69 3.70 -0.22 -8.91
CA PHE A 69 2.24 -0.15 -8.81
C PHE A 69 1.69 -1.06 -7.71
N GLY A 70 2.26 -2.24 -7.51
CA GLY A 70 1.89 -3.14 -6.42
C GLY A 70 2.17 -2.51 -5.05
N ALA A 71 3.35 -1.91 -4.88
CA ALA A 71 3.73 -1.18 -3.67
C ALA A 71 2.77 -0.02 -3.38
N GLU A 72 2.56 0.85 -4.36
CA GLU A 72 1.76 2.07 -4.23
C GLU A 72 0.30 1.74 -3.89
N ASN A 73 -0.30 0.79 -4.60
CA ASN A 73 -1.68 0.41 -4.35
C ASN A 73 -1.90 -0.14 -2.93
N ALA A 74 -0.96 -0.94 -2.42
CA ALA A 74 -1.04 -1.46 -1.07
C ALA A 74 -0.87 -0.38 0.00
N LEU A 75 0.05 0.56 -0.21
CA LEU A 75 0.25 1.68 0.71
C LEU A 75 -0.99 2.59 0.76
N LEU A 76 -1.54 2.94 -0.40
CA LEU A 76 -2.77 3.74 -0.50
C LEU A 76 -3.97 3.03 0.14
N ALA A 77 -4.11 1.72 -0.05
CA ALA A 77 -5.15 0.93 0.59
C ALA A 77 -4.99 0.91 2.12
N HIS A 78 -3.75 0.73 2.61
CA HIS A 78 -3.45 0.75 4.04
C HIS A 78 -3.76 2.12 4.67
N GLU A 79 -3.33 3.22 4.04
CA GLU A 79 -3.66 4.56 4.50
C GLU A 79 -5.16 4.85 4.47
N ALA A 80 -5.85 4.44 3.40
CA ALA A 80 -7.30 4.60 3.29
C ALA A 80 -8.04 3.86 4.40
N GLN A 81 -7.59 2.66 4.76
CA GLN A 81 -8.13 1.90 5.88
C GLN A 81 -7.87 2.63 7.21
N ARG A 82 -6.64 3.08 7.48
CA ARG A 82 -6.31 3.83 8.71
C ARG A 82 -7.14 5.10 8.85
N ARG A 83 -7.29 5.87 7.77
CA ARG A 83 -8.15 7.07 7.76
C ARG A 83 -9.61 6.74 8.06
N ARG A 84 -10.14 5.61 7.57
CA ARG A 84 -11.51 5.16 7.88
C ARG A 84 -11.65 4.79 9.36
N GLU A 85 -10.71 4.03 9.90
CA GLU A 85 -10.69 3.63 11.32
C GLU A 85 -10.62 4.86 12.24
N GLU A 86 -9.73 5.81 11.94
CA GLU A 86 -9.62 7.07 12.69
C GLU A 86 -10.90 7.91 12.61
N ASN A 87 -11.53 8.01 11.44
CA ASN A 87 -12.76 8.76 11.25
C ASN A 87 -13.94 8.14 12.01
N LEU A 88 -14.06 6.81 12.01
CA LEU A 88 -15.09 6.10 12.78
C LEU A 88 -14.92 6.35 14.28
N MET A 89 -13.70 6.22 14.78
CA MET A 89 -13.40 6.47 16.19
C MET A 89 -13.61 7.94 16.58
N ARG A 90 -13.22 8.91 15.73
CA ARG A 90 -13.52 10.33 15.97
C ARG A 90 -15.02 10.60 15.99
N ARG A 91 -15.81 9.90 15.14
CA ARG A 91 -17.27 10.02 15.12
C ARG A 91 -17.89 9.47 16.40
N GLU A 92 -17.43 8.31 16.88
CA GLU A 92 -17.86 7.74 18.16
C GLU A 92 -17.52 8.66 19.33
N ALA A 93 -16.29 9.17 19.38
CA ALA A 93 -15.86 10.11 20.42
C ALA A 93 -16.74 11.36 20.46
N ARG A 94 -17.05 11.94 19.30
CA ARG A 94 -17.95 13.11 19.21
C ARG A 94 -19.36 12.80 19.70
N LEU A 95 -19.91 11.63 19.39
CA LEU A 95 -21.25 11.24 19.85
C LEU A 95 -21.29 11.04 21.37
N ASP A 96 -20.28 10.39 21.94
CA ASP A 96 -20.23 10.15 23.38
C ASP A 96 -19.96 11.43 24.19
N LEU A 97 -19.08 12.31 23.68
CA LEU A 97 -18.84 13.61 24.29
C LEU A 97 -20.10 14.48 24.23
N ALA A 98 -20.82 14.48 23.09
CA ALA A 98 -22.08 15.21 22.97
C ALA A 98 -23.15 14.70 23.95
N ARG A 99 -23.24 13.39 24.20
CA ARG A 99 -24.13 12.82 25.24
C ARG A 99 -23.80 13.31 26.65
N GLN A 100 -22.54 13.66 26.91
CA GLN A 100 -22.06 14.21 28.17
C GLN A 100 -22.18 15.75 28.23
N GLY A 101 -22.74 16.39 27.20
CA GLY A 101 -22.80 17.85 27.08
C GLY A 101 -21.45 18.51 26.76
N LEU A 102 -20.45 17.73 26.37
CA LEU A 102 -19.10 18.19 26.03
C LEU A 102 -18.95 18.38 24.52
N VAL A 103 -18.19 19.40 24.14
CA VAL A 103 -17.84 19.65 22.73
C VAL A 103 -16.66 18.76 22.34
N GLY A 104 -16.79 18.03 21.23
CA GLY A 104 -15.77 17.15 20.68
C GLY A 104 -14.56 17.87 20.09
N THR A 105 -13.83 18.61 20.93
CA THR A 105 -12.54 19.22 20.64
C THR A 105 -11.43 18.16 20.66
N GLU A 106 -10.29 18.43 20.01
CA GLU A 106 -9.15 17.48 19.98
C GLU A 106 -8.69 17.10 21.41
N THR A 107 -8.73 18.04 22.36
CA THR A 107 -8.35 17.80 23.76
C THR A 107 -9.31 16.82 24.45
N GLU A 108 -10.62 16.98 24.23
CA GLU A 108 -11.64 16.09 24.81
C GLU A 108 -11.64 14.72 24.15
N ILE A 109 -11.38 14.64 22.83
CA ILE A 109 -11.20 13.37 22.13
C ILE A 109 -9.96 12.64 22.66
N ALA A 110 -8.86 13.35 22.94
CA ALA A 110 -7.67 12.77 23.55
C ALA A 110 -7.94 12.24 24.98
N ARG A 111 -8.71 12.98 25.79
CA ARG A 111 -9.16 12.51 27.12
C ARG A 111 -10.06 11.29 27.02
N TRP A 112 -11.01 11.28 26.08
CA TRP A 112 -11.90 10.16 25.81
C TRP A 112 -11.14 8.90 25.40
N LYS A 113 -10.10 9.05 24.57
CA LYS A 113 -9.19 7.96 24.18
C LYS A 113 -8.45 7.40 25.39
N ALA A 114 -7.80 8.27 26.17
CA ALA A 114 -7.07 7.90 27.37
C ALA A 114 -7.96 7.19 28.41
N ALA A 115 -9.19 7.65 28.61
CA ALA A 115 -10.15 7.03 29.51
C ALA A 115 -10.57 5.61 29.08
N ARG A 116 -10.46 5.28 27.79
CA ARG A 116 -10.77 3.97 27.21
C ARG A 116 -9.53 3.09 26.97
N GLY A 117 -8.34 3.58 27.30
CA GLY A 117 -7.08 2.88 27.03
C GLY A 117 -6.75 2.74 25.54
N LEU A 118 -7.34 3.59 24.69
CA LEU A 118 -7.10 3.69 23.25
C LEU A 118 -5.99 4.72 22.96
#